data_AF-A0A538P1M5-F1
#
_entry.id   AF-A0A538P1M5-F1
#
_cell.length_a   1.000
_cell.length_b   1.000
_cell.length_c   1.000
_cell.angle_alpha   90.00
_cell.angle_beta   90.00
_cell.angle_gamma   90.00
#
_symmetry.space_group_name_H-M   'P 1'
#
loop_
_entity.id
_entity.type
_entity.pdbx_description
1 polymer ?
#
loop_
_entity_poly.entity_id
_entity_poly.type
_entity_poly.pdbx_seq_one_letter_code
_entity_poly.pdbx_strand_id
1 'polypeptide(L)'
;MSPLELLDRLVAKELQADLSGVVIGREIIVLGETSSTNDAILQMAKGNPKEGLVVFAEHQIAGRGQRGNRWESAAGKGLCFSILLRPKIDINRSPRLTAWAAKAVADTIQNELSLKTTIKLPNDVQIDGRIAARLCQRVTWPGNFISDGLESTS
;
A
#
# COMPACT_ATOMS: atom_id res chain seq x y z
N MET A 1 -0.52 17.29 21.46
CA MET A 1 -1.16 17.29 20.13
C MET A 1 -1.82 18.63 19.91
N SER A 2 -1.57 19.24 18.77
CA SER A 2 -2.27 20.41 18.24
C SER A 2 -3.54 19.99 17.50
N PRO A 3 -4.50 20.91 17.25
CA PRO A 3 -5.67 20.62 16.42
C PRO A 3 -5.33 20.23 14.98
N LEU A 4 -4.18 20.66 14.45
CA LEU A 4 -3.73 20.35 13.08
C LEU A 4 -3.30 18.89 12.93
N GLU A 5 -2.62 18.32 13.94
CA GLU A 5 -2.25 16.88 13.99
C GLU A 5 -3.46 15.93 14.09
N LEU A 6 -4.67 16.49 14.22
CA LEU A 6 -5.93 15.75 14.33
C LEU A 6 -6.75 15.78 13.03
N LEU A 7 -6.43 16.70 12.11
CA LEU A 7 -7.03 16.82 10.78
C LEU A 7 -6.34 15.94 9.72
N ASP A 8 -5.05 15.64 9.90
CA ASP A 8 -4.19 14.97 8.91
C ASP A 8 -4.17 13.42 9.08
N ARG A 9 -5.23 12.85 9.69
CA ARG A 9 -5.34 11.42 10.03
C ARG A 9 -6.25 10.67 9.07
N LEU A 10 -5.93 9.41 8.80
CA LEU A 10 -6.70 8.57 7.91
C LEU A 10 -7.99 8.09 8.60
N VAL A 11 -9.13 8.67 8.23
CA VAL A 11 -10.44 8.23 8.73
C VAL A 11 -11.01 7.15 7.80
N ALA A 12 -10.93 5.89 8.24
CA ALA A 12 -11.34 4.72 7.45
C ALA A 12 -12.76 4.82 6.84
N LYS A 13 -13.70 5.46 7.55
CA LYS A 13 -15.10 5.64 7.09
C LYS A 13 -15.24 6.64 5.94
N GLU A 14 -14.41 7.68 5.92
CA GLU A 14 -14.44 8.73 4.90
C GLU A 14 -13.84 8.18 3.61
N LEU A 15 -12.65 7.57 3.71
CA LEU A 15 -11.99 6.83 2.62
C LEU A 15 -12.90 5.74 2.00
N GLN A 16 -13.74 5.08 2.80
CA GLN A 16 -14.65 4.03 2.34
C GLN A 16 -15.92 4.59 1.66
N ALA A 17 -16.34 5.82 1.98
CA ALA A 17 -17.48 6.47 1.34
C ALA A 17 -17.13 6.89 -0.10
N ASP A 18 -15.96 7.49 -0.29
CA ASP A 18 -15.44 7.93 -1.60
C ASP A 18 -15.10 6.74 -2.51
N LEU A 19 -14.75 5.59 -1.92
CA LEU A 19 -14.50 4.32 -2.64
C LEU A 19 -15.73 3.39 -2.67
N SER A 20 -16.93 3.97 -2.67
CA SER A 20 -18.17 3.19 -2.83
C SER A 20 -18.31 2.61 -4.25
N GLY A 21 -18.74 1.35 -4.33
CA GLY A 21 -18.98 0.64 -5.60
C GLY A 21 -17.75 0.01 -6.29
N VAL A 22 -16.52 0.36 -5.90
CA VAL A 22 -15.29 -0.22 -6.48
C VAL A 22 -14.86 -1.53 -5.81
N VAL A 23 -13.89 -2.23 -6.42
CA VAL A 23 -13.36 -3.49 -5.87
C VAL A 23 -12.44 -3.22 -4.67
N ILE A 24 -11.41 -2.40 -4.88
CA ILE A 24 -10.41 -2.01 -3.88
C ILE A 24 -10.99 -0.87 -3.03
N GLY A 25 -10.84 -0.92 -1.71
CA GLY A 25 -11.39 0.09 -0.79
C GLY A 25 -12.80 -0.23 -0.29
N ARG A 26 -13.40 -1.35 -0.69
CA ARG A 26 -14.73 -1.80 -0.21
C ARG A 26 -14.79 -2.03 1.31
N GLU A 27 -13.64 -2.26 1.92
CA GLU A 27 -13.43 -2.47 3.35
C GLU A 27 -12.06 -1.85 3.67
N ILE A 28 -12.02 -0.95 4.65
CA ILE A 28 -10.81 -0.18 4.98
C ILE A 28 -10.57 -0.26 6.48
N ILE A 29 -9.33 -0.58 6.86
CA ILE A 29 -8.86 -0.60 8.24
C ILE A 29 -7.67 0.36 8.32
N VAL A 30 -7.69 1.25 9.30
CA VAL A 30 -6.56 2.14 9.63
C VAL A 30 -6.00 1.71 10.98
N LEU A 31 -4.69 1.48 11.03
CA LEU A 31 -3.97 1.13 12.26
C LEU A 31 -3.15 2.33 12.75
N GLY A 32 -3.23 2.65 14.04
CA GLY A 32 -2.41 3.71 14.63
C GLY A 32 -0.91 3.38 14.65
N GLU A 33 -0.57 2.10 14.75
CA GLU A 33 0.79 1.59 14.58
C GLU A 33 0.73 0.11 14.14
N THR A 34 1.73 -0.34 13.39
CA THR A 34 1.94 -1.77 13.10
C THR A 34 3.42 -2.08 12.85
N SER A 35 3.81 -3.36 12.88
CA SER A 35 5.11 -3.77 12.38
C SER A 35 5.21 -3.61 10.87
N SER A 36 4.21 -4.10 10.13
CA SER A 36 3.98 -3.81 8.71
C SER A 36 2.52 -4.08 8.35
N THR A 37 1.91 -3.21 7.55
CA THR A 37 0.59 -3.40 6.93
C THR A 37 0.52 -4.70 6.13
N ASN A 38 1.64 -5.12 5.53
CA ASN A 38 1.71 -6.37 4.79
C ASN A 38 1.69 -7.60 5.70
N ASP A 39 2.26 -7.53 6.90
CA ASP A 39 2.12 -8.58 7.92
C ASP A 39 0.70 -8.54 8.53
N ALA A 40 0.15 -7.36 8.81
CA ALA A 40 -1.21 -7.21 9.35
C ALA A 40 -2.29 -7.76 8.42
N ILE A 41 -2.29 -7.38 7.13
CA ILE A 41 -3.30 -7.80 6.16
C ILE A 41 -3.27 -9.32 5.90
N LEU A 42 -2.11 -9.96 6.04
CA LEU A 42 -1.97 -11.42 5.90
C LEU A 42 -2.31 -12.19 7.18
N GLN A 43 -2.36 -11.54 8.36
CA GLN A 43 -3.09 -12.11 9.50
C GLN A 43 -4.61 -12.00 9.27
N MET A 44 -5.11 -10.84 8.85
CA MET A 44 -6.54 -10.62 8.55
C MET A 44 -7.05 -11.55 7.44
N ALA A 45 -6.22 -11.82 6.43
CA ALA A 45 -6.52 -12.76 5.34
C ALA A 45 -6.90 -14.18 5.81
N LYS A 46 -6.52 -14.59 7.03
CA LYS A 46 -6.92 -15.88 7.64
C LYS A 46 -8.41 -15.96 7.94
N GLY A 47 -9.08 -14.83 8.18
CA GLY A 47 -10.54 -14.76 8.30
C GLY A 47 -11.28 -14.92 6.97
N ASN A 48 -10.57 -15.15 5.87
CA ASN A 48 -11.09 -15.19 4.51
C ASN A 48 -11.99 -13.99 4.13
N PRO A 49 -11.56 -12.73 4.39
CA PRO A 49 -12.30 -11.54 3.96
C PRO A 49 -12.36 -11.46 2.43
N LYS A 50 -13.27 -10.61 1.92
CA LYS A 50 -13.40 -10.41 0.47
C LYS A 50 -12.14 -9.75 -0.11
N GLU A 51 -11.92 -9.95 -1.40
CA GLU A 51 -10.96 -9.17 -2.18
C GLU A 51 -11.22 -7.67 -2.00
N GLY A 52 -10.16 -6.85 -2.02
CA GLY A 52 -10.26 -5.39 -1.98
C GLY A 52 -10.28 -4.77 -0.58
N LEU A 53 -10.09 -5.56 0.48
CA LEU A 53 -9.70 -5.04 1.79
C LEU A 53 -8.39 -4.23 1.66
N VAL A 54 -8.36 -3.05 2.27
CA VAL A 54 -7.17 -2.19 2.38
C VAL A 54 -6.83 -1.97 3.85
N VAL A 55 -5.56 -2.12 4.20
CA VAL A 55 -5.03 -1.88 5.55
C VAL A 55 -3.99 -0.78 5.48
N PHE A 56 -4.32 0.39 6.03
CA PHE A 56 -3.42 1.52 6.22
C PHE A 56 -2.75 1.47 7.59
N ALA A 57 -1.61 2.15 7.74
CA ALA A 57 -1.03 2.46 9.04
C ALA A 57 -0.48 3.89 9.09
N GLU A 58 -0.77 4.59 10.18
CA GLU A 58 -0.23 5.92 10.53
C GLU A 58 1.28 5.87 10.83
N HIS A 59 1.76 4.71 11.31
CA HIS A 59 3.16 4.46 11.65
C HIS A 59 3.55 2.99 11.43
N GLN A 60 4.78 2.74 10.96
CA GLN A 60 5.33 1.39 10.83
C GLN A 60 6.72 1.25 11.48
N ILE A 61 6.79 0.50 12.59
CA ILE A 61 8.03 0.29 13.36
C ILE A 61 8.99 -0.74 12.74
N ALA A 62 8.55 -1.50 11.73
CA ALA A 62 9.35 -2.56 11.11
C ALA A 62 8.98 -2.77 9.63
N GLY A 63 8.70 -1.69 8.90
CA GLY A 63 8.32 -1.71 7.49
C GLY A 63 9.29 -2.54 6.63
N ARG A 64 8.76 -3.27 5.65
CA ARG A 64 9.52 -4.29 4.92
C ARG A 64 9.70 -3.91 3.46
N GLY A 65 10.90 -3.44 3.13
CA GLY A 65 11.33 -3.34 1.75
C GLY A 65 11.59 -4.70 1.11
N GLN A 66 11.67 -4.72 -0.23
CA GLN A 66 11.99 -5.92 -0.99
C GLN A 66 13.33 -6.55 -0.55
N ARG A 67 13.41 -7.89 -0.59
CA ARG A 67 14.58 -8.71 -0.21
C ARG A 67 15.04 -8.58 1.25
N GLY A 68 14.16 -8.14 2.16
CA GLY A 68 14.44 -8.11 3.60
C GLY A 68 15.10 -6.81 4.09
N ASN A 69 15.28 -5.83 3.21
CA ASN A 69 15.59 -4.45 3.61
C ASN A 69 14.48 -3.92 4.54
N ARG A 70 14.84 -3.09 5.51
CA ARG A 70 13.85 -2.30 6.26
C ARG A 70 13.44 -1.07 5.45
N TRP A 71 12.20 -0.65 5.63
CA TRP A 71 11.71 0.68 5.27
C TRP A 71 11.19 1.33 6.55
N GLU A 72 11.64 2.53 6.84
CA GLU A 72 11.28 3.28 8.03
C GLU A 72 10.44 4.48 7.57
N SER A 73 9.18 4.51 7.97
CA SER A 73 8.25 5.58 7.63
C SER A 73 7.91 6.33 8.91
N ALA A 74 8.36 7.57 9.01
CA ALA A 74 8.06 8.42 10.15
C ALA A 74 6.57 8.77 10.18
N ALA A 75 5.95 8.69 11.36
CA ALA A 75 4.51 8.92 11.52
C ALA A 75 4.07 10.25 10.90
N GLY A 76 3.01 10.24 10.10
CA GLY A 76 2.50 11.41 9.39
C GLY A 76 3.40 11.96 8.27
N LYS A 77 4.43 11.22 7.82
CA LYS A 77 5.34 11.63 6.72
C LYS A 77 5.41 10.65 5.54
N GLY A 78 4.53 9.66 5.52
CA GLY A 78 4.45 8.65 4.48
C GLY A 78 3.15 7.89 4.56
N LEU A 79 2.66 7.42 3.42
CA LEU A 79 1.41 6.68 3.32
C LEU A 79 1.72 5.18 3.22
N CYS A 80 1.68 4.49 4.35
CA CYS A 80 1.87 3.04 4.41
C CYS A 80 0.52 2.33 4.29
N PHE A 81 0.35 1.49 3.26
CA PHE A 81 -0.82 0.61 3.15
C PHE A 81 -0.51 -0.72 2.47
N SER A 82 -1.41 -1.69 2.61
CA SER A 82 -1.44 -2.90 1.78
C SER A 82 -2.85 -3.18 1.27
N ILE A 83 -2.97 -3.73 0.05
CA ILE A 83 -4.25 -4.12 -0.58
C ILE A 83 -4.32 -5.64 -0.72
N LEU A 84 -5.46 -6.25 -0.40
CA LEU A 84 -5.68 -7.70 -0.48
C LEU A 84 -6.39 -8.12 -1.77
N LEU A 85 -5.69 -8.77 -2.70
CA LEU A 85 -6.23 -9.22 -3.99
C LEU A 85 -6.40 -10.76 -4.07
N ARG A 86 -7.34 -11.23 -4.90
CA ARG A 86 -7.67 -12.65 -5.21
C ARG A 86 -7.60 -12.94 -6.73
N PRO A 87 -6.59 -12.45 -7.48
CA PRO A 87 -6.65 -12.41 -8.93
C PRO A 87 -6.59 -13.82 -9.53
N LYS A 88 -7.48 -14.10 -10.49
CA LYS A 88 -7.53 -15.37 -11.23
C LYS A 88 -6.46 -15.41 -12.34
N ILE A 89 -5.19 -15.33 -11.93
CA ILE A 89 -4.03 -15.34 -12.83
C ILE A 89 -3.05 -16.48 -12.47
N ASP A 90 -2.25 -16.87 -13.45
CA ASP A 90 -1.10 -17.75 -13.24
C ASP A 90 -0.05 -17.08 -12.32
N ILE A 91 0.54 -17.84 -11.41
CA ILE A 91 1.52 -17.35 -10.42
C ILE A 91 2.74 -16.68 -11.08
N ASN A 92 3.20 -17.17 -12.23
CA ASN A 92 4.33 -16.59 -12.97
C ASN A 92 3.97 -15.23 -13.59
N ARG A 93 2.70 -14.82 -13.57
CA ARG A 93 2.22 -13.50 -13.98
C ARG A 93 2.02 -12.54 -12.80
N SER A 94 2.15 -12.99 -11.54
CA SER A 94 1.99 -12.12 -10.36
C SER A 94 2.87 -10.87 -10.34
N PRO A 95 4.15 -10.88 -10.82
CA PRO A 95 4.99 -9.69 -10.80
C PRO A 95 4.49 -8.54 -11.69
N ARG A 96 3.57 -8.83 -12.63
CA ARG A 96 2.92 -7.80 -13.46
C ARG A 96 2.02 -6.87 -12.65
N LEU A 97 1.41 -7.38 -11.58
CA LEU A 97 0.56 -6.58 -10.69
C LEU A 97 1.36 -5.48 -10.00
N THR A 98 2.58 -5.78 -9.55
CA THR A 98 3.47 -4.80 -8.91
C THR A 98 3.95 -3.74 -9.89
N ALA A 99 4.23 -4.12 -11.14
CA ALA A 99 4.55 -3.16 -12.20
C ALA A 99 3.34 -2.25 -12.54
N TRP A 100 2.13 -2.79 -12.52
CA TRP A 100 0.89 -2.00 -12.68
C TRP A 100 0.61 -1.10 -11.47
N ALA A 101 0.86 -1.57 -10.24
CA ALA A 101 0.73 -0.77 -9.03
C ALA A 101 1.75 0.38 -9.00
N ALA A 102 3.01 0.11 -9.36
CA ALA A 102 4.02 1.15 -9.51
C ALA A 102 3.66 2.17 -10.59
N LYS A 103 3.04 1.74 -11.72
CA LYS A 103 2.53 2.65 -12.74
C LYS A 103 1.36 3.49 -12.25
N ALA A 104 0.40 2.89 -11.55
CA ALA A 104 -0.74 3.61 -10.97
C ALA A 104 -0.29 4.68 -9.96
N VAL A 105 0.62 4.33 -9.04
CA VAL A 105 1.19 5.28 -8.07
C VAL A 105 1.97 6.40 -8.77
N ALA A 106 2.76 6.08 -9.80
CA ALA A 106 3.45 7.08 -10.60
C ALA A 106 2.49 8.04 -11.35
N ASP A 107 1.38 7.51 -11.88
CA ASP A 107 0.37 8.32 -12.56
C ASP A 107 -0.41 9.21 -11.59
N THR A 108 -0.80 8.71 -10.40
CA THR A 108 -1.42 9.52 -9.35
C THR A 108 -0.49 10.65 -8.89
N ILE A 109 0.79 10.39 -8.66
CA ILE A 109 1.74 11.44 -8.26
C ILE A 109 1.90 12.51 -9.36
N GLN A 110 1.94 12.10 -10.64
CA GLN A 110 2.03 13.05 -11.76
C GLN A 110 0.76 13.88 -11.92
N ASN A 111 -0.43 13.28 -11.75
CA ASN A 111 -1.71 13.96 -11.95
C ASN A 111 -2.07 14.89 -10.78
N GLU A 112 -2.02 14.38 -9.55
CA GLU A 112 -2.50 15.11 -8.36
C GLU A 112 -1.47 16.12 -7.83
N LEU A 113 -0.17 15.85 -7.99
CA LEU A 113 0.91 16.70 -7.45
C LEU A 113 1.71 17.44 -8.54
N SER A 114 1.44 17.18 -9.83
CA SER A 114 2.24 17.71 -10.96
C SER A 114 3.74 17.34 -10.91
N LEU A 115 4.14 16.33 -10.12
CA LEU A 115 5.53 15.93 -9.93
C LEU A 115 5.96 14.88 -10.96
N LYS A 116 7.07 15.12 -11.66
CA LYS A 116 7.59 14.20 -12.68
C LYS A 116 8.21 12.95 -12.05
N THR A 117 7.50 11.83 -12.14
CA THR A 117 8.01 10.53 -11.67
C THR A 117 8.81 9.76 -12.72
N THR A 118 9.69 8.89 -12.28
CA THR A 118 10.22 7.76 -13.08
C THR A 118 9.97 6.43 -12.36
N ILE A 119 9.85 5.33 -13.12
CA ILE A 119 9.68 3.99 -12.54
C ILE A 119 10.98 3.21 -12.72
N LYS A 120 11.65 2.94 -11.61
CA LYS A 120 12.77 2.01 -11.53
C LYS A 120 12.21 0.60 -11.36
N LEU A 121 12.12 -0.11 -12.49
CA LEU A 121 11.44 -1.41 -12.57
C LEU A 121 12.02 -2.45 -11.60
N PRO A 122 11.18 -3.35 -11.05
CA PRO A 122 9.74 -3.47 -11.29
C PRO A 122 8.86 -2.65 -10.34
N ASN A 123 9.41 -2.05 -9.27
CA ASN A 123 8.62 -1.71 -8.08
C ASN A 123 9.04 -0.43 -7.30
N ASP A 124 10.08 0.30 -7.74
CA ASP A 124 10.47 1.57 -7.13
C ASP A 124 9.95 2.74 -7.99
N VAL A 125 9.14 3.63 -7.42
CA VAL A 125 8.73 4.92 -8.04
C VAL A 125 9.61 6.03 -7.49
N GLN A 126 10.15 6.86 -8.38
CA GLN A 126 11.14 7.87 -8.05
C GLN A 126 10.72 9.28 -8.46
N ILE A 127 11.16 10.27 -7.70
CA ILE A 127 11.08 11.71 -8.00
C ILE A 127 12.51 12.26 -7.83
N ASP A 128 13.00 13.02 -8.82
CA ASP A 128 14.37 13.56 -8.86
C ASP A 128 15.48 12.54 -8.51
N GLY A 129 15.29 11.29 -8.96
CA GLY A 129 16.21 10.16 -8.73
C GLY A 129 16.15 9.55 -7.32
N ARG A 130 15.40 10.13 -6.38
CA ARG A 130 15.12 9.58 -5.05
C ARG A 130 13.89 8.68 -5.11
N ILE A 131 13.83 7.64 -4.27
CA ILE A 131 12.64 6.77 -4.20
C ILE A 131 11.59 7.48 -3.36
N ALA A 132 10.44 7.80 -3.95
CA ALA A 132 9.30 8.40 -3.26
C ALA A 132 8.29 7.33 -2.80
N ALA A 133 8.20 6.22 -3.53
CA ALA A 133 7.33 5.10 -3.22
C ALA A 133 7.96 3.76 -3.64
N ARG A 134 7.70 2.72 -2.85
CA ARG A 134 8.15 1.34 -3.10
C ARG A 134 6.98 0.38 -2.94
N LEU A 135 6.81 -0.51 -3.91
CA LEU A 135 5.82 -1.57 -3.91
C LEU A 135 6.45 -2.89 -3.45
N CYS A 136 5.78 -3.59 -2.53
CA CYS A 136 6.26 -4.83 -1.92
C CYS A 136 5.20 -5.94 -1.98
N GLN A 137 5.25 -6.73 -3.05
CA GLN A 137 4.37 -7.89 -3.23
C GLN A 137 4.76 -9.07 -2.31
N ARG A 138 3.75 -9.65 -1.65
CA ARG A 138 3.81 -10.99 -1.04
C ARG A 138 2.60 -11.81 -1.45
N VAL A 139 2.87 -13.04 -1.90
CA VAL A 139 1.88 -14.00 -2.42
C VAL A 139 1.85 -15.24 -1.54
N THR A 140 0.65 -15.80 -1.28
CA THR A 140 0.49 -16.99 -0.44
C THR A 140 -0.31 -18.10 -1.13
N TRP A 141 0.23 -19.31 -1.12
CA TRP A 141 -0.41 -20.54 -1.58
C TRP A 141 -1.00 -21.32 -0.39
N PRO A 142 -2.13 -22.04 -0.52
CA PRO A 142 -2.96 -22.25 -1.73
C PRO A 142 -3.95 -21.11 -2.03
N GLY A 143 -3.98 -20.05 -1.20
CA GLY A 143 -5.11 -19.11 -1.17
C GLY A 143 -5.30 -18.16 -2.37
N ASN A 144 -4.37 -18.11 -3.34
CA ASN A 144 -4.33 -17.10 -4.41
C ASN A 144 -4.44 -15.64 -3.87
N PHE A 145 -4.06 -15.41 -2.61
CA PHE A 145 -3.99 -14.09 -2.01
C PHE A 145 -2.69 -13.41 -2.44
N ILE A 146 -2.82 -12.23 -3.04
CA ILE A 146 -1.72 -11.32 -3.36
C ILE A 146 -1.92 -10.06 -2.53
N SER A 147 -0.91 -9.72 -1.74
CA SER A 147 -0.81 -8.42 -1.07
C SER A 147 0.28 -7.62 -1.76
N ASP A 148 0.01 -6.38 -2.14
CA ASP A 148 1.04 -5.41 -2.51
C ASP A 148 1.01 -4.28 -1.48
N GLY A 149 2.16 -4.05 -0.84
CA GLY A 149 2.32 -2.99 0.16
C GLY A 149 2.95 -1.75 -0.47
N LEU A 150 2.31 -0.60 -0.33
CA LEU A 150 2.93 0.69 -0.62
C LEU A 150 3.66 1.20 0.62
N GLU A 151 4.91 1.56 0.41
CA GLU A 151 5.77 2.24 1.38
C GLU A 151 6.22 3.57 0.73
N SER A 152 5.84 4.72 1.27
CA SER A 152 6.28 6.05 0.76
C SER A 152 6.99 6.88 1.83
N THR A 153 7.65 7.96 1.39
CA THR A 153 8.38 8.93 2.22
C THR A 153 8.26 10.34 1.68
N SER A 154 8.29 11.32 2.58
CA SER A 154 8.50 12.75 2.31
C SER A 154 9.81 13.07 1.57
#